data_AF-A0A0G2ENJ9-F1
#
_entry.id   AF-A0A0G2ENJ9-F1
#
_cell.length_a   1.000
_cell.length_b   1.000
_cell.length_c   1.000
_cell.angle_alpha   90.00
_cell.angle_beta   90.00
_cell.angle_gamma   90.00
#
_symmetry.space_group_name_H-M   'P 1'
#
loop_
_entity.id
_entity.type
_entity.pdbx_description
1 polymer ?
#
loop_
_entity_poly.entity_id
_entity_poly.type
_entity_poly.pdbx_seq_one_letter_code
_entity_poly.pdbx_strand_id
1 'polypeptide(L)'
;MPIPPLPIVSGLTGPDMIILKHLLKGNTQQEILALDREKAEKLPDTDQEREILAKALEALNDEHDANFQPTVFLSWDVKDFPTKENPLRGILDAYIKWASSVARRPTDVVFVTHLILYFTTTLPSAIYLFHNFTWAHGMLHTIMTAWYSDPLMGHTWNSYYYHHVKHHHVEGNGPNDLSSTIRLQRDEWKSLAYYVGRFAFLIWFDLPMYFIKTNKRQHAFHAAFWELASWALVTTAIKSNWRAALFVFVMPFCLIRLGLMIGNFGQHAFVDEVDPDSDYRSSITLIDVPSNRFCFNDGYHTAHHLNPLRHWRDQPLSFIKGNDQYVNGRALVFRNIDYLEITYRLMRKDYDHLARCLVPISQEQRALSHEEVKAMLRRKTRRFSEEEIREKWKVGK
;
A
#
# COMPACT_ATOMS: atom_id res chain seq x y z
N MET A 1 3.40 22.43 26.18
CA MET A 1 4.73 21.92 25.74
C MET A 1 4.72 21.82 24.23
N PRO A 2 5.80 22.18 23.53
CA PRO A 2 5.91 21.88 22.11
C PRO A 2 5.81 20.37 21.90
N ILE A 3 5.02 19.96 20.91
CA ILE A 3 4.89 18.55 20.53
C ILE A 3 6.24 18.11 19.94
N PRO A 4 6.84 17.01 20.41
CA PRO A 4 8.11 16.54 19.87
C PRO A 4 7.96 16.14 18.39
N PRO A 5 8.96 16.41 17.55
CA PRO A 5 8.91 16.04 16.13
C PRO A 5 8.85 14.52 15.96
N LEU A 6 8.11 14.05 14.96
CA LEU A 6 8.10 12.64 14.58
C LEU A 6 9.46 12.24 14.01
N PRO A 7 10.03 11.10 14.43
CA PRO A 7 11.28 10.60 13.87
C PRO A 7 11.12 10.27 12.39
N ILE A 8 12.23 10.26 11.65
CA ILE A 8 12.26 9.73 10.27
C ILE A 8 12.39 8.21 10.37
N VAL A 9 11.63 7.48 9.55
CA VAL A 9 11.72 6.02 9.51
C VAL A 9 13.07 5.61 8.91
N SER A 10 13.77 4.66 9.54
CA SER A 10 15.01 4.12 8.98
C SER A 10 14.72 3.17 7.81
N GLY A 11 15.56 3.17 6.77
CA GLY A 11 15.47 2.20 5.68
C GLY A 11 14.47 2.57 4.56
N LEU A 12 14.12 3.85 4.41
CA LEU A 12 13.27 4.33 3.32
C LEU A 12 13.84 4.03 1.92
N THR A 13 12.95 3.96 0.94
CA THR A 13 13.33 3.82 -0.46
C THR A 13 14.02 5.10 -0.96
N GLY A 14 14.84 4.99 -2.02
CA GLY A 14 15.42 6.16 -2.69
C GLY A 14 14.40 7.27 -3.03
N PRO A 15 13.26 6.94 -3.66
CA PRO A 15 12.18 7.90 -3.92
C PRO A 15 11.62 8.58 -2.67
N ASP A 16 11.34 7.83 -1.60
CA ASP A 16 10.81 8.41 -0.36
C ASP A 16 11.81 9.36 0.29
N MET A 17 13.10 9.03 0.25
CA MET A 17 14.16 9.94 0.73
C MET A 17 14.21 11.26 -0.06
N ILE A 18 13.99 11.21 -1.38
CA ILE A 18 13.95 12.41 -2.24
C ILE A 18 12.74 13.27 -1.88
N ILE A 19 11.56 12.66 -1.77
CA ILE A 19 10.30 13.34 -1.45
C ILE A 19 10.33 13.91 -0.04
N LEU A 20 10.84 13.15 0.93
CA LEU A 20 10.93 13.58 2.32
C LEU A 20 11.88 14.77 2.48
N LYS A 21 13.04 14.76 1.80
CA LYS A 21 13.96 15.91 1.78
C LYS A 21 13.30 17.18 1.23
N HIS A 22 12.37 17.05 0.29
CA HIS A 22 11.61 18.19 -0.23
C HIS A 22 10.54 18.66 0.76
N LEU A 23 9.70 17.74 1.25
CA LEU A 23 8.56 18.07 2.12
C LEU A 23 8.98 18.50 3.53
N LEU A 24 10.10 17.97 4.06
CA LEU A 24 10.64 18.31 5.39
C LEU A 24 11.63 19.48 5.39
N LYS A 25 11.75 20.27 4.30
CA LYS A 25 12.41 21.59 4.34
C LYS A 25 11.88 22.51 5.47
N GLY A 26 10.75 22.15 6.11
CA GLY A 26 10.17 22.82 7.26
C GLY A 26 10.19 22.10 8.63
N ASN A 27 10.86 20.95 8.85
CA ASN A 27 10.69 20.23 10.14
C ASN A 27 11.90 19.51 10.77
N THR A 28 13.12 20.02 10.53
CA THR A 28 14.29 19.78 11.40
C THR A 28 15.07 21.07 11.56
N GLN A 29 14.37 22.10 12.06
CA GLN A 29 14.93 23.45 12.20
C GLN A 29 16.21 23.43 13.06
N GLN A 30 16.37 22.54 14.05
CA GLN A 30 17.57 22.52 14.90
C GLN A 30 18.84 21.92 14.26
N GLU A 31 18.75 21.01 13.28
CA GLU A 31 19.95 20.45 12.61
C GLU A 31 20.39 21.26 11.38
N ILE A 32 19.44 21.92 10.71
CA ILE A 32 19.72 22.77 9.53
C ILE A 32 20.20 24.18 9.96
N LEU A 33 19.85 24.63 11.17
CA LEU A 33 20.23 25.95 11.73
C LEU A 33 21.74 26.16 11.95
N ALA A 34 22.60 25.17 11.70
CA ALA A 34 24.05 25.37 11.61
C ALA A 34 24.51 25.96 10.25
N LEU A 35 23.61 26.08 9.27
CA LEU A 35 23.89 26.64 7.95
C LEU A 35 22.93 27.81 7.65
N ASP A 36 23.33 28.97 8.17
CA ASP A 36 22.99 30.31 7.71
C ASP A 36 21.50 30.73 7.69
N ARG A 37 21.11 31.46 8.74
CA ARG A 37 19.73 31.88 9.08
C ARG A 37 19.08 32.87 8.12
N GLU A 38 19.78 33.40 7.12
CA GLU A 38 19.22 34.37 6.18
C GLU A 38 18.57 33.74 4.93
N LYS A 39 18.71 32.41 4.72
CA LYS A 39 18.17 31.72 3.53
C LYS A 39 16.86 30.94 3.75
N ALA A 40 16.51 30.63 5.00
CA ALA A 40 15.32 29.81 5.31
C ALA A 40 13.99 30.58 5.18
N GLU A 41 13.99 31.91 5.29
CA GLU A 41 12.80 32.76 5.10
C GLU A 41 12.58 33.18 3.63
N LYS A 42 13.40 32.68 2.69
CA LYS A 42 13.35 33.03 1.26
C LYS A 42 13.45 31.81 0.35
N LEU A 43 12.64 30.77 0.57
CA LEU A 43 12.57 29.63 -0.34
C LEU A 43 11.21 29.60 -1.06
N PRO A 44 11.17 29.88 -2.36
CA PRO A 44 9.93 29.98 -3.12
C PRO A 44 9.42 28.61 -3.56
N ASP A 45 8.10 28.46 -3.51
CA ASP A 45 7.23 27.42 -4.06
C ASP A 45 7.35 27.38 -5.61
N THR A 46 8.51 27.00 -6.13
CA THR A 46 8.80 27.12 -7.57
C THR A 46 8.64 25.79 -8.30
N ASP A 47 7.98 25.86 -9.45
CA ASP A 47 7.92 24.81 -10.46
C ASP A 47 9.29 24.20 -10.77
N GLN A 48 10.36 25.00 -10.64
CA GLN A 48 11.74 24.59 -10.86
C GLN A 48 12.23 23.53 -9.86
N GLU A 49 11.89 23.63 -8.56
CA GLU A 49 12.27 22.60 -7.58
C GLU A 49 11.54 21.28 -7.84
N ARG A 50 10.24 21.37 -8.19
CA ARG A 50 9.43 20.22 -8.56
C ARG A 50 9.96 19.53 -9.81
N GLU A 51 10.41 20.30 -10.79
CA GLU A 51 11.03 19.77 -12.00
C GLU A 51 12.35 19.03 -11.72
N ILE A 52 13.19 19.56 -10.83
CA ILE A 52 14.44 18.88 -10.41
C ILE A 52 14.12 17.55 -9.72
N LEU A 53 13.13 17.52 -8.83
CA LEU A 53 12.70 16.30 -8.14
C LEU A 53 12.12 15.28 -9.10
N ALA A 54 11.26 15.72 -10.02
CA ALA A 54 10.70 14.88 -11.05
C ALA A 54 11.81 14.25 -11.91
N LYS A 55 12.79 15.03 -12.35
CA LYS A 55 13.97 14.52 -13.10
C LYS A 55 14.77 13.50 -12.29
N ALA A 56 14.99 13.74 -10.99
CA ALA A 56 15.70 12.80 -10.13
C ALA A 56 14.93 11.47 -9.97
N LEU A 57 13.60 11.52 -9.85
CA LEU A 57 12.75 10.34 -9.76
C LEU A 57 12.65 9.59 -11.09
N GLU A 58 12.60 10.31 -12.22
CA GLU A 58 12.66 9.74 -13.58
C GLU A 58 13.96 8.98 -13.80
N ALA A 59 15.09 9.59 -13.45
CA ALA A 59 16.42 9.00 -13.59
C ALA A 59 16.57 7.66 -12.84
N LEU A 60 15.86 7.47 -11.73
CA LEU A 60 15.88 6.19 -11.02
C LEU A 60 15.18 5.06 -11.80
N ASN A 61 14.22 5.40 -12.67
CA ASN A 61 13.38 4.45 -13.40
C ASN A 61 13.73 4.31 -14.89
N ASP A 62 14.55 5.20 -15.44
CA ASP A 62 15.01 5.16 -16.84
C ASP A 62 16.26 4.28 -16.98
N GLU A 63 16.15 3.16 -17.70
CA GLU A 63 17.26 2.21 -17.93
C GLU A 63 18.45 2.79 -18.72
N HIS A 64 18.26 3.94 -19.38
CA HIS A 64 19.29 4.65 -20.11
C HIS A 64 19.99 5.74 -19.28
N ASP A 65 19.47 6.07 -18.09
CA ASP A 65 20.09 7.03 -17.19
C ASP A 65 21.21 6.38 -16.36
N ALA A 66 22.29 7.13 -16.12
CA ALA A 66 23.41 6.66 -15.32
C ALA A 66 23.04 6.36 -13.84
N ASN A 67 21.95 6.95 -13.35
CA ASN A 67 21.43 6.77 -12.00
C ASN A 67 20.37 5.68 -11.90
N PHE A 68 20.08 4.95 -12.99
CA PHE A 68 19.15 3.83 -12.97
C PHE A 68 19.49 2.82 -11.87
N GLN A 69 18.49 2.43 -11.09
CA GLN A 69 18.64 1.38 -10.09
C GLN A 69 17.51 0.35 -10.24
N PRO A 70 17.78 -0.88 -10.69
CA PRO A 70 16.77 -1.92 -10.67
C PRO A 70 16.44 -2.29 -9.22
N THR A 71 15.18 -2.62 -8.96
CA THR A 71 14.80 -3.17 -7.65
C THR A 71 15.15 -4.65 -7.68
N VAL A 72 16.04 -5.09 -6.79
CA VAL A 72 16.53 -6.48 -6.78
C VAL A 72 16.00 -7.24 -5.57
N PHE A 73 16.04 -6.57 -4.41
CA PHE A 73 15.51 -7.03 -3.14
C PHE A 73 14.60 -5.95 -2.58
N LEU A 74 13.64 -6.33 -1.73
CA LEU A 74 12.80 -5.36 -1.03
C LEU A 74 13.52 -4.84 0.23
N SER A 75 14.31 -5.67 0.92
CA SER A 75 15.01 -5.25 2.15
C SER A 75 16.20 -4.30 1.93
N TRP A 76 16.82 -4.29 0.74
CA TRP A 76 18.06 -3.53 0.47
C TRP A 76 18.06 -2.89 -0.91
N ASP A 77 18.62 -1.69 -1.03
CA ASP A 77 18.90 -1.05 -2.31
C ASP A 77 20.23 -1.56 -2.86
N VAL A 78 20.40 -1.53 -4.18
CA VAL A 78 21.66 -1.93 -4.85
C VAL A 78 22.86 -1.10 -4.37
N LYS A 79 22.64 0.16 -3.98
CA LYS A 79 23.67 1.06 -3.43
C LYS A 79 24.16 0.64 -2.03
N ASP A 80 23.39 -0.18 -1.31
CA ASP A 80 23.72 -0.62 0.05
C ASP A 80 24.73 -1.80 0.04
N PHE A 81 24.99 -2.39 -1.12
CA PHE A 81 25.96 -3.46 -1.29
C PHE A 81 27.41 -2.92 -1.42
N PRO A 82 28.42 -3.72 -1.03
CA PRO A 82 29.83 -3.33 -1.08
C PRO A 82 30.29 -2.80 -2.45
N THR A 83 31.37 -1.99 -2.44
CA THR A 83 31.95 -1.34 -3.61
C THR A 83 32.33 -2.34 -4.72
N LYS A 84 32.54 -1.82 -5.95
CA LYS A 84 32.86 -2.61 -7.16
C LYS A 84 34.08 -3.53 -7.01
N GLU A 85 34.94 -3.29 -6.04
CA GLU A 85 36.12 -4.11 -5.74
C GLU A 85 35.77 -5.42 -5.02
N ASN A 86 34.55 -5.56 -4.50
CA ASN A 86 34.11 -6.78 -3.83
C ASN A 86 33.65 -7.84 -4.86
N PRO A 87 34.16 -9.09 -4.83
CA PRO A 87 33.76 -10.14 -5.76
C PRO A 87 32.25 -10.46 -5.70
N LEU A 88 31.61 -10.28 -4.55
CA LEU A 88 30.15 -10.43 -4.40
C LEU A 88 29.39 -9.42 -5.26
N ARG A 89 29.96 -8.23 -5.49
CA ARG A 89 29.37 -7.22 -6.35
C ARG A 89 29.33 -7.68 -7.80
N GLY A 90 30.41 -8.33 -8.28
CA GLY A 90 30.45 -8.90 -9.63
C GLY A 90 29.40 -9.99 -9.85
N ILE A 91 29.16 -10.84 -8.84
CA ILE A 91 28.09 -11.86 -8.88
C ILE A 91 26.72 -11.19 -8.95
N LEU A 92 26.48 -10.18 -8.11
CA LEU A 92 25.22 -9.43 -8.09
C LEU A 92 24.98 -8.72 -9.42
N ASP A 93 25.99 -8.05 -9.99
CA ASP A 93 25.86 -7.34 -11.26
C ASP A 93 25.61 -8.33 -12.43
N ALA A 94 26.26 -9.49 -12.43
CA ALA A 94 26.00 -10.56 -13.40
C ALA A 94 24.56 -11.10 -13.28
N TYR A 95 24.08 -11.31 -12.05
CA TYR A 95 22.70 -11.69 -11.77
C TYR A 95 21.71 -10.62 -12.26
N ILE A 96 21.92 -9.35 -11.92
CA ILE A 96 21.07 -8.23 -12.35
C ILE A 96 21.00 -8.18 -13.87
N LYS A 97 22.15 -8.27 -14.55
CA LYS A 97 22.19 -8.26 -16.03
C LYS A 97 21.34 -9.38 -16.63
N TRP A 98 21.47 -10.60 -16.11
CA TRP A 98 20.68 -11.74 -16.57
C TRP A 98 19.20 -11.56 -16.23
N ALA A 99 18.88 -11.21 -14.97
CA ALA A 99 17.51 -11.07 -14.48
C ALA A 99 16.76 -9.96 -15.24
N SER A 100 17.41 -8.84 -15.53
CA SER A 100 16.84 -7.75 -16.35
C SER A 100 16.52 -8.19 -17.78
N SER A 101 17.24 -9.18 -18.34
CA SER A 101 16.99 -9.69 -19.69
C SER A 101 15.77 -10.61 -19.79
N VAL A 102 15.35 -11.20 -18.66
CA VAL A 102 14.18 -12.10 -18.59
C VAL A 102 12.96 -11.43 -17.96
N ALA A 103 13.18 -10.40 -17.13
CA ALA A 103 12.11 -9.58 -16.57
C ALA A 103 11.40 -8.82 -17.68
N ARG A 104 10.09 -8.57 -17.50
CA ARG A 104 9.30 -7.79 -18.46
C ARG A 104 9.83 -6.36 -18.63
N ARG A 105 10.33 -5.78 -17.54
CA ARG A 105 11.03 -4.48 -17.49
C ARG A 105 12.27 -4.65 -16.61
N PRO A 106 13.38 -3.95 -16.86
CA PRO A 106 14.55 -4.01 -15.96
C PRO A 106 14.26 -3.54 -14.53
N THR A 107 13.20 -2.76 -14.33
CA THR A 107 12.69 -2.39 -13.00
C THR A 107 12.12 -3.56 -12.20
N ASP A 108 11.75 -4.65 -12.87
CA ASP A 108 11.00 -5.81 -12.34
C ASP A 108 11.91 -6.98 -11.91
N VAL A 109 13.22 -6.78 -11.84
CA VAL A 109 14.20 -7.81 -11.39
C VAL A 109 13.78 -8.43 -10.05
N VAL A 110 13.17 -7.65 -9.17
CA VAL A 110 12.65 -8.08 -7.88
C VAL A 110 11.72 -9.30 -8.02
N PHE A 111 10.86 -9.35 -9.04
CA PHE A 111 9.95 -10.48 -9.24
C PHE A 111 10.67 -11.75 -9.70
N VAL A 112 11.76 -11.60 -10.47
CA VAL A 112 12.64 -12.74 -10.80
C VAL A 112 13.27 -13.29 -9.54
N THR A 113 13.76 -12.42 -8.65
CA THR A 113 14.30 -12.80 -7.33
C THR A 113 13.26 -13.56 -6.50
N HIS A 114 12.03 -13.03 -6.40
CA HIS A 114 10.95 -13.70 -5.67
C HIS A 114 10.63 -15.08 -6.24
N LEU A 115 10.55 -15.23 -7.56
CA LEU A 115 10.28 -16.52 -8.19
C LEU A 115 11.38 -17.53 -7.86
N ILE A 116 12.65 -17.13 -7.96
CA ILE A 116 13.78 -18.00 -7.58
C ILE A 116 13.64 -18.42 -6.12
N LEU A 117 13.38 -17.50 -5.20
CA LEU A 117 13.17 -17.82 -3.79
C LEU A 117 11.99 -18.80 -3.63
N TYR A 118 10.84 -18.52 -4.22
CA TYR A 118 9.66 -19.39 -4.08
C TYR A 118 9.93 -20.82 -4.55
N PHE A 119 10.61 -21.00 -5.69
CA PHE A 119 10.90 -22.32 -6.24
C PHE A 119 12.06 -23.04 -5.53
N THR A 120 12.99 -22.32 -4.93
CA THR A 120 14.18 -22.92 -4.27
C THR A 120 14.03 -23.07 -2.77
N THR A 121 13.14 -22.33 -2.12
CA THR A 121 12.94 -22.37 -0.66
C THR A 121 11.49 -22.65 -0.29
N THR A 122 10.53 -21.80 -0.66
CA THR A 122 9.12 -21.92 -0.21
C THR A 122 8.52 -23.26 -0.62
N LEU A 123 8.61 -23.62 -1.90
CA LEU A 123 7.99 -24.84 -2.43
C LEU A 123 8.66 -26.12 -1.90
N PRO A 124 10.00 -26.28 -1.95
CA PRO A 124 10.65 -27.44 -1.33
C PRO A 124 10.37 -27.57 0.17
N SER A 125 10.36 -26.45 0.89
CA SER A 125 10.01 -26.42 2.32
C SER A 125 8.57 -26.89 2.56
N ALA A 126 7.61 -26.46 1.74
CA ALA A 126 6.23 -26.91 1.83
C ALA A 126 6.11 -28.41 1.55
N ILE A 127 6.72 -28.91 0.47
CA ILE A 127 6.74 -30.34 0.13
C ILE A 127 7.30 -31.16 1.30
N TYR A 128 8.43 -30.73 1.87
CA TYR A 128 9.03 -31.41 3.01
C TYR A 128 8.14 -31.38 4.25
N LEU A 129 7.42 -30.28 4.53
CA LEU A 129 6.44 -30.24 5.63
C LEU A 129 5.33 -31.29 5.47
N PHE A 130 4.87 -31.53 4.24
CA PHE A 130 3.86 -32.55 3.97
C PHE A 130 4.41 -33.98 4.13
N HIS A 131 5.70 -34.19 3.89
CA HIS A 131 6.35 -35.50 4.03
C HIS A 131 6.85 -35.80 5.45
N ASN A 132 7.48 -34.84 6.13
CA ASN A 132 8.09 -34.99 7.44
C ASN A 132 7.83 -33.76 8.33
N PHE A 133 6.61 -33.65 8.83
CA PHE A 133 6.18 -32.48 9.58
C PHE A 133 6.89 -32.36 10.94
N THR A 134 7.37 -31.14 11.24
CA THR A 134 7.68 -30.71 12.60
C THR A 134 7.14 -29.30 12.85
N TRP A 135 6.78 -28.98 14.09
CA TRP A 135 6.29 -27.65 14.47
C TRP A 135 7.34 -26.56 14.27
N ALA A 136 8.61 -26.86 14.58
CA ALA A 136 9.71 -25.93 14.38
C ALA A 136 9.86 -25.57 12.89
N HIS A 137 9.83 -26.57 12.00
CA HIS A 137 9.88 -26.31 10.56
C HIS A 137 8.65 -25.54 10.08
N GLY A 138 7.44 -25.88 10.57
CA GLY A 138 6.22 -25.14 10.22
C GLY A 138 6.33 -23.65 10.56
N MET A 139 6.80 -23.33 11.76
CA MET A 139 7.02 -21.94 12.19
C MET A 139 8.09 -21.23 11.35
N LEU A 140 9.24 -21.89 11.13
CA LEU A 140 10.32 -21.32 10.31
C LEU A 140 9.86 -21.09 8.86
N HIS A 141 9.06 -22.00 8.31
CA HIS A 141 8.46 -21.85 6.99
C HIS A 141 7.57 -20.60 6.92
N THR A 142 6.70 -20.39 7.91
CA THR A 142 5.84 -19.20 7.95
C THR A 142 6.65 -17.92 8.10
N ILE A 143 7.64 -17.88 9.00
CA ILE A 143 8.51 -16.69 9.19
C ILE A 143 9.25 -16.37 7.88
N MET A 144 9.88 -17.37 7.28
CA MET A 144 10.60 -17.23 6.01
C MET A 144 9.67 -16.71 4.92
N THR A 145 8.49 -17.31 4.77
CA THR A 145 7.54 -16.96 3.72
C THR A 145 7.00 -15.54 3.93
N ALA A 146 6.66 -15.16 5.17
CA ALA A 146 6.21 -13.80 5.49
C ALA A 146 7.31 -12.75 5.24
N TRP A 147 8.58 -13.10 5.44
CA TRP A 147 9.70 -12.16 5.32
C TRP A 147 9.96 -11.64 3.91
N TYR A 148 9.95 -12.52 2.89
CA TYR A 148 10.26 -12.11 1.51
C TYR A 148 9.10 -12.22 0.56
N SER A 149 7.94 -12.77 0.95
CA SER A 149 6.79 -12.80 0.02
C SER A 149 5.94 -11.53 0.12
N ASP A 150 6.14 -10.73 1.17
CA ASP A 150 5.43 -9.48 1.45
C ASP A 150 3.91 -9.63 1.19
N PRO A 151 3.16 -8.75 0.46
CA PRO A 151 1.73 -8.96 0.29
C PRO A 151 1.38 -10.02 -0.79
N LEU A 152 2.34 -10.79 -1.31
CA LEU A 152 2.11 -11.69 -2.47
C LEU A 152 1.69 -13.11 -2.10
N MET A 153 1.85 -13.54 -0.85
CA MET A 153 1.52 -14.91 -0.41
C MET A 153 0.19 -14.99 0.35
N GLY A 154 -0.48 -16.14 0.24
CA GLY A 154 -1.69 -16.47 1.01
C GLY A 154 -3.00 -16.16 0.27
N HIS A 155 -2.94 -15.51 -0.88
CA HIS A 155 -4.12 -15.27 -1.70
C HIS A 155 -4.70 -16.58 -2.22
N THR A 156 -6.02 -16.66 -2.27
CA THR A 156 -6.68 -17.62 -3.16
C THR A 156 -6.37 -17.25 -4.61
N TRP A 157 -6.25 -18.24 -5.48
CA TRP A 157 -5.79 -18.03 -6.85
C TRP A 157 -6.67 -16.99 -7.55
N ASN A 158 -6.07 -16.00 -8.21
CA ASN A 158 -6.76 -14.91 -8.94
C ASN A 158 -7.81 -14.08 -8.16
N SER A 159 -8.08 -14.34 -6.88
CA SER A 159 -9.15 -13.66 -6.15
C SER A 159 -8.83 -12.17 -5.96
N TYR A 160 -7.58 -11.85 -5.64
CA TYR A 160 -7.10 -10.47 -5.55
C TYR A 160 -7.32 -9.72 -6.88
N TYR A 161 -7.01 -10.34 -8.02
CA TYR A 161 -7.23 -9.70 -9.32
C TYR A 161 -8.71 -9.39 -9.57
N TYR A 162 -9.61 -10.36 -9.34
CA TYR A 162 -11.03 -10.13 -9.57
C TYR A 162 -11.65 -9.16 -8.56
N HIS A 163 -11.25 -9.24 -7.30
CA HIS A 163 -11.74 -8.34 -6.27
C HIS A 163 -11.15 -6.93 -6.40
N HIS A 164 -9.83 -6.79 -6.36
CA HIS A 164 -9.16 -5.49 -6.35
C HIS A 164 -9.26 -4.80 -7.70
N VAL A 165 -8.86 -5.47 -8.78
CA VAL A 165 -8.72 -4.86 -10.11
C VAL A 165 -10.04 -4.76 -10.86
N LYS A 166 -10.85 -5.83 -10.83
CA LYS A 166 -12.09 -5.89 -11.63
C LYS A 166 -13.33 -5.39 -10.90
N HIS A 167 -13.23 -5.16 -9.59
CA HIS A 167 -14.35 -4.73 -8.75
C HIS A 167 -14.00 -3.45 -7.97
N HIS A 168 -13.08 -3.47 -7.02
CA HIS A 168 -12.78 -2.33 -6.14
C HIS A 168 -12.32 -1.09 -6.91
N HIS A 169 -11.38 -1.23 -7.85
CA HIS A 169 -10.96 -0.11 -8.70
C HIS A 169 -12.05 0.42 -9.64
N VAL A 170 -13.06 -0.40 -9.96
CA VAL A 170 -14.18 0.04 -10.78
C VAL A 170 -15.17 0.87 -9.95
N GLU A 171 -15.35 0.49 -8.68
CA GLU A 171 -16.32 1.12 -7.80
C GLU A 171 -15.73 2.24 -6.92
N GLY A 172 -14.40 2.30 -6.76
CA GLY A 172 -13.68 3.42 -6.13
C GLY A 172 -14.05 3.66 -4.66
N ASN A 173 -14.27 2.61 -3.87
CA ASN A 173 -14.85 2.70 -2.51
C ASN A 173 -16.28 3.28 -2.48
N GLY A 174 -16.93 3.42 -3.63
CA GLY A 174 -18.30 3.91 -3.77
C GLY A 174 -19.37 2.91 -3.30
N PRO A 175 -20.66 3.24 -3.48
CA PRO A 175 -21.77 2.53 -2.84
C PRO A 175 -21.97 1.08 -3.27
N ASN A 176 -21.50 0.69 -4.47
CA ASN A 176 -21.60 -0.69 -4.94
C ASN A 176 -20.31 -1.49 -4.69
N ASP A 177 -19.28 -0.87 -4.11
CA ASP A 177 -18.07 -1.58 -3.73
C ASP A 177 -18.36 -2.53 -2.54
N LEU A 178 -18.17 -3.84 -2.76
CA LEU A 178 -18.25 -4.89 -1.75
C LEU A 178 -17.26 -4.69 -0.59
N SER A 179 -16.22 -3.90 -0.80
CA SER A 179 -15.23 -3.48 0.19
C SER A 179 -15.36 -2.00 0.60
N SER A 180 -16.52 -1.37 0.33
CA SER A 180 -16.75 0.03 0.69
C SER A 180 -16.75 0.27 2.21
N THR A 181 -16.17 1.40 2.61
CA THR A 181 -16.17 1.89 4.00
C THR A 181 -17.22 2.98 4.25
N ILE A 182 -17.92 3.47 3.22
CA ILE A 182 -18.71 4.72 3.32
C ILE A 182 -19.91 4.60 4.27
N ARG A 183 -20.54 3.42 4.33
CA ARG A 183 -21.69 3.11 5.20
C ARG A 183 -21.30 2.86 6.66
N LEU A 184 -20.01 2.76 6.93
CA LEU A 184 -19.48 2.37 8.22
C LEU A 184 -18.97 3.57 8.98
N GLN A 185 -19.06 3.51 10.31
CA GLN A 185 -18.40 4.48 11.17
C GLN A 185 -16.92 4.08 11.27
N ARG A 186 -16.04 4.87 10.63
CA ARG A 186 -14.65 4.46 10.35
C ARG A 186 -13.69 4.63 11.54
N ASP A 187 -14.23 4.93 12.71
CA ASP A 187 -13.49 5.01 13.99
C ASP A 187 -14.16 4.19 15.11
N GLU A 188 -14.88 3.12 14.74
CA GLU A 188 -15.57 2.22 15.67
C GLU A 188 -15.24 0.74 15.44
N TRP A 189 -14.87 0.02 16.51
CA TRP A 189 -14.53 -1.41 16.48
C TRP A 189 -15.64 -2.30 15.89
N LYS A 190 -16.91 -2.01 16.17
CA LYS A 190 -18.04 -2.80 15.65
C LYS A 190 -18.12 -2.71 14.13
N SER A 191 -17.86 -1.53 13.58
CA SER A 191 -17.84 -1.29 12.14
C SER A 191 -16.68 -2.06 11.49
N LEU A 192 -15.48 -2.00 12.07
CA LEU A 192 -14.33 -2.78 11.59
C LEU A 192 -14.57 -4.29 11.66
N ALA A 193 -15.12 -4.79 12.78
CA ALA A 193 -15.41 -6.21 12.94
C ALA A 193 -16.48 -6.69 11.94
N TYR A 194 -17.54 -5.91 11.72
CA TYR A 194 -18.54 -6.18 10.70
C TYR A 194 -17.92 -6.22 9.29
N TYR A 195 -17.10 -5.23 8.97
CA TYR A 195 -16.42 -5.10 7.68
C TYR A 195 -15.53 -6.30 7.36
N VAL A 196 -14.61 -6.62 8.26
CA VAL A 196 -13.67 -7.73 8.12
C VAL A 196 -14.42 -9.07 8.12
N GLY A 197 -15.38 -9.25 9.03
CA GLY A 197 -16.17 -10.48 9.11
C GLY A 197 -17.00 -10.74 7.85
N ARG A 198 -17.73 -9.72 7.37
CA ARG A 198 -18.52 -9.83 6.13
C ARG A 198 -17.62 -10.25 4.96
N PHE A 199 -16.48 -9.59 4.79
CA PHE A 199 -15.57 -9.92 3.71
C PHE A 199 -15.02 -11.34 3.85
N ALA A 200 -14.50 -11.70 5.03
CA ALA A 200 -13.88 -13.01 5.27
C ALA A 200 -14.83 -14.18 4.97
N PHE A 201 -16.12 -14.04 5.32
CA PHE A 201 -17.09 -15.14 5.20
C PHE A 201 -17.93 -15.11 3.93
N LEU A 202 -18.21 -13.94 3.33
CA LEU A 202 -19.19 -13.81 2.26
C LEU A 202 -18.61 -13.43 0.89
N ILE A 203 -17.36 -12.98 0.81
CA ILE A 203 -16.82 -12.45 -0.46
C ILE A 203 -16.80 -13.48 -1.60
N TRP A 204 -16.56 -14.75 -1.28
CA TRP A 204 -16.56 -15.84 -2.25
C TRP A 204 -17.90 -15.99 -2.98
N PHE A 205 -18.99 -15.54 -2.36
CA PHE A 205 -20.34 -15.52 -2.92
C PHE A 205 -20.71 -14.14 -3.46
N ASP A 206 -20.46 -13.08 -2.68
CA ASP A 206 -20.86 -11.71 -3.04
C ASP A 206 -20.18 -11.24 -4.33
N LEU A 207 -18.91 -11.55 -4.55
CA LEU A 207 -18.15 -11.08 -5.72
C LEU A 207 -18.67 -11.68 -7.04
N PRO A 208 -18.86 -13.01 -7.19
CA PRO A 208 -19.53 -13.57 -8.36
C PRO A 208 -20.93 -13.00 -8.58
N MET A 209 -21.71 -12.80 -7.51
CA MET A 209 -23.07 -12.25 -7.61
C MET A 209 -23.07 -10.80 -8.06
N TYR A 210 -22.13 -9.97 -7.60
CA TYR A 210 -21.91 -8.62 -8.11
C TYR A 210 -21.66 -8.67 -9.62
N PHE A 211 -20.74 -9.51 -10.09
CA PHE A 211 -20.44 -9.60 -11.51
C PHE A 211 -21.63 -10.09 -12.35
N ILE A 212 -22.48 -10.98 -11.82
CA ILE A 212 -23.73 -11.37 -12.49
C ILE A 212 -24.67 -10.16 -12.61
N LYS A 213 -24.87 -9.42 -11.51
CA LYS A 213 -25.75 -8.23 -11.47
C LYS A 213 -25.28 -7.12 -12.41
N THR A 214 -23.97 -6.95 -12.60
CA THR A 214 -23.40 -5.98 -13.53
C THR A 214 -23.16 -6.54 -14.94
N ASN A 215 -23.78 -7.68 -15.28
CA ASN A 215 -23.68 -8.34 -16.59
C ASN A 215 -22.25 -8.75 -17.04
N LYS A 216 -21.32 -8.93 -16.09
CA LYS A 216 -19.93 -9.38 -16.31
C LYS A 216 -19.80 -10.89 -16.05
N ARG A 217 -20.62 -11.70 -16.72
CA ARG A 217 -20.75 -13.16 -16.45
C ARG A 217 -19.44 -13.94 -16.52
N GLN A 218 -18.52 -13.57 -17.42
CA GLN A 218 -17.21 -14.19 -17.50
C GLN A 218 -16.40 -13.96 -16.21
N HIS A 219 -16.41 -12.74 -15.66
CA HIS A 219 -15.73 -12.45 -14.39
C HIS A 219 -16.38 -13.18 -13.23
N ALA A 220 -17.71 -13.30 -13.21
CA ALA A 220 -18.42 -14.09 -12.21
C ALA A 220 -17.96 -15.55 -12.19
N PHE A 221 -17.90 -16.18 -13.37
CA PHE A 221 -17.44 -17.56 -13.50
C PHE A 221 -16.01 -17.72 -13.01
N HIS A 222 -15.08 -16.87 -13.45
CA HIS A 222 -13.68 -16.98 -13.05
C HIS A 222 -13.47 -16.72 -11.56
N ALA A 223 -14.13 -15.70 -10.99
CA ALA A 223 -14.05 -15.41 -9.56
C ALA A 223 -14.53 -16.62 -8.72
N ALA A 224 -15.68 -17.21 -9.09
CA ALA A 224 -16.20 -18.40 -8.41
C ALA A 224 -15.29 -19.62 -8.61
N PHE A 225 -14.86 -19.88 -9.84
CA PHE A 225 -14.02 -21.03 -10.17
C PHE A 225 -12.71 -21.02 -9.39
N TRP A 226 -11.97 -19.91 -9.41
CA TRP A 226 -10.67 -19.86 -8.76
C TRP A 226 -10.76 -19.89 -7.23
N GLU A 227 -11.77 -19.25 -6.64
CA GLU A 227 -12.00 -19.31 -5.20
C GLU A 227 -12.37 -20.74 -4.76
N LEU A 228 -13.32 -21.40 -5.45
CA LEU A 228 -13.73 -22.77 -5.14
C LEU A 228 -12.61 -23.80 -5.39
N ALA A 229 -11.83 -23.63 -6.45
CA ALA A 229 -10.66 -24.48 -6.72
C ALA A 229 -9.60 -24.32 -5.62
N SER A 230 -9.39 -23.11 -5.12
CA SER A 230 -8.47 -22.86 -4.00
C SER A 230 -8.97 -23.53 -2.72
N TRP A 231 -10.27 -23.46 -2.42
CA TRP A 231 -10.86 -24.18 -1.28
C TRP A 231 -10.76 -25.70 -1.41
N ALA A 232 -10.93 -26.24 -2.61
CA ALA A 232 -10.73 -27.66 -2.88
C ALA A 232 -9.28 -28.09 -2.66
N LEU A 233 -8.31 -27.29 -3.11
CA LEU A 233 -6.88 -27.50 -2.87
C LEU A 233 -6.56 -27.50 -1.37
N VAL A 234 -6.98 -26.47 -0.65
CA VAL A 234 -6.74 -26.33 0.80
C VAL A 234 -7.39 -27.49 1.56
N THR A 235 -8.62 -27.87 1.22
CA THR A 235 -9.32 -29.00 1.84
C THR A 235 -8.57 -30.32 1.60
N THR A 236 -8.05 -30.52 0.39
CA THR A 236 -7.27 -31.72 0.04
C THR A 236 -5.94 -31.75 0.82
N ALA A 237 -5.25 -30.61 0.91
CA ALA A 237 -4.04 -30.46 1.70
C ALA A 237 -4.30 -30.75 3.20
N ILE A 238 -5.38 -30.23 3.77
CA ILE A 238 -5.77 -30.50 5.16
C ILE A 238 -6.02 -31.99 5.40
N LYS A 239 -6.72 -32.67 4.48
CA LYS A 239 -6.98 -34.11 4.56
C LYS A 239 -5.70 -34.95 4.46
N SER A 240 -4.70 -34.48 3.70
CA SER A 240 -3.40 -35.13 3.60
C SER A 240 -2.56 -34.94 4.88
N ASN A 241 -2.40 -33.68 5.31
CA ASN A 241 -1.70 -33.35 6.55
C ASN A 241 -2.15 -31.96 7.04
N TRP A 242 -3.09 -31.93 7.98
CA TRP A 242 -3.64 -30.67 8.49
C TRP A 242 -2.60 -29.78 9.17
N ARG A 243 -1.54 -30.38 9.75
CA ARG A 243 -0.48 -29.62 10.43
C ARG A 243 0.38 -28.88 9.41
N ALA A 244 0.79 -29.55 8.33
CA ALA A 244 1.50 -28.90 7.23
C ALA A 244 0.63 -27.85 6.52
N ALA A 245 -0.63 -28.21 6.22
CA ALA A 245 -1.59 -27.32 5.56
C ALA A 245 -1.88 -26.04 6.37
N LEU A 246 -1.84 -26.12 7.70
CA LEU A 246 -1.98 -24.95 8.57
C LEU A 246 -0.92 -23.88 8.26
N PHE A 247 0.35 -24.27 8.18
CA PHE A 247 1.47 -23.33 7.99
C PHE A 247 1.66 -22.92 6.52
N VAL A 248 1.37 -23.83 5.58
CA VAL A 248 1.57 -23.58 4.13
C VAL A 248 0.42 -22.79 3.52
N PHE A 249 -0.83 -23.03 3.94
CA PHE A 249 -2.01 -22.46 3.30
C PHE A 249 -2.89 -21.64 4.25
N VAL A 250 -3.37 -22.24 5.34
CA VAL A 250 -4.43 -21.64 6.16
C VAL A 250 -3.95 -20.37 6.87
N MET A 251 -2.77 -20.41 7.50
CA MET A 251 -2.24 -19.27 8.23
C MET A 251 -1.87 -18.11 7.28
N PRO A 252 -1.09 -18.30 6.19
CA PRO A 252 -0.85 -17.24 5.21
C PRO A 252 -2.15 -16.63 4.66
N PHE A 253 -3.14 -17.47 4.34
CA PHE A 253 -4.44 -17.02 3.86
C PHE A 253 -5.18 -16.13 4.87
N CYS A 254 -5.27 -16.56 6.13
CA CYS A 254 -5.91 -15.77 7.16
C CYS A 254 -5.16 -14.45 7.39
N LEU A 255 -3.82 -14.49 7.44
CA LEU A 255 -3.00 -13.30 7.67
C LEU A 255 -3.18 -12.27 6.55
N ILE A 256 -3.04 -12.67 5.29
CA ILE A 256 -3.15 -11.72 4.18
C ILE A 256 -4.58 -11.20 4.02
N ARG A 257 -5.60 -12.06 4.19
CA ARG A 257 -7.00 -11.66 4.06
C ARG A 257 -7.41 -10.70 5.17
N LEU A 258 -6.97 -10.92 6.41
CA LEU A 258 -7.19 -9.96 7.51
C LEU A 258 -6.40 -8.67 7.29
N GLY A 259 -5.11 -8.79 6.96
CA GLY A 259 -4.21 -7.65 6.75
C GLY A 259 -4.70 -6.71 5.66
N LEU A 260 -5.07 -7.22 4.50
CA LEU A 260 -5.58 -6.40 3.39
C LEU A 260 -6.90 -5.71 3.72
N MET A 261 -7.82 -6.36 4.42
CA MET A 261 -9.09 -5.71 4.78
C MET A 261 -8.89 -4.65 5.86
N ILE A 262 -8.06 -4.91 6.87
CA ILE A 262 -7.73 -3.89 7.88
C ILE A 262 -6.97 -2.71 7.24
N GLY A 263 -6.08 -3.00 6.28
CA GLY A 263 -5.37 -2.01 5.47
C GLY A 263 -6.31 -1.17 4.61
N ASN A 264 -7.21 -1.81 3.85
CA ASN A 264 -8.20 -1.13 3.02
C ASN A 264 -9.13 -0.23 3.84
N PHE A 265 -9.51 -0.67 5.04
CA PHE A 265 -10.28 0.17 5.96
C PHE A 265 -9.53 1.45 6.35
N GLY A 266 -8.20 1.36 6.54
CA GLY A 266 -7.32 2.50 6.81
C GLY A 266 -7.09 3.39 5.59
N GLN A 267 -6.88 2.78 4.42
CA GLN A 267 -6.74 3.45 3.12
C GLN A 267 -7.94 4.35 2.78
N HIS A 268 -9.13 3.89 3.14
CA HIS A 268 -10.40 4.57 2.91
C HIS A 268 -11.09 5.04 4.21
N ALA A 269 -10.31 5.38 5.24
CA ALA A 269 -10.86 5.82 6.51
C ALA A 269 -11.40 7.27 6.48
N PHE A 270 -10.73 8.15 5.74
CA PHE A 270 -10.96 9.59 5.75
C PHE A 270 -11.64 10.07 4.46
N VAL A 271 -12.90 9.66 4.27
CA VAL A 271 -13.69 10.05 3.10
C VAL A 271 -14.32 11.44 3.32
N ASP A 272 -14.09 12.36 2.39
CA ASP A 272 -14.61 13.74 2.44
C ASP A 272 -16.14 13.79 2.34
N GLU A 273 -16.78 14.56 3.21
CA GLU A 273 -18.24 14.70 3.19
C GLU A 273 -18.78 15.54 2.03
N VAL A 274 -17.96 16.35 1.36
CA VAL A 274 -18.41 17.25 0.29
C VAL A 274 -18.37 16.54 -1.06
N ASP A 275 -17.22 15.97 -1.41
CA ASP A 275 -16.97 15.29 -2.68
C ASP A 275 -16.34 13.90 -2.44
N PRO A 276 -17.14 12.92 -1.98
CA PRO A 276 -16.64 11.61 -1.55
C PRO A 276 -16.33 10.63 -2.70
N ASP A 277 -16.70 10.97 -3.95
CA ASP A 277 -16.47 10.12 -5.13
C ASP A 277 -15.13 10.44 -5.81
N SER A 278 -14.49 11.55 -5.44
CA SER A 278 -13.16 11.92 -5.93
C SER A 278 -12.08 11.08 -5.27
N ASP A 279 -11.21 10.44 -6.06
CA ASP A 279 -10.08 9.66 -5.57
C ASP A 279 -9.15 10.45 -4.65
N TYR A 280 -9.00 11.77 -4.88
CA TYR A 280 -8.23 12.65 -3.99
C TYR A 280 -8.83 12.78 -2.58
N ARG A 281 -10.12 12.47 -2.45
CA ARG A 281 -10.92 12.73 -1.24
C ARG A 281 -11.51 11.48 -0.61
N SER A 282 -11.47 10.37 -1.33
CA SER A 282 -11.89 9.05 -0.86
C SER A 282 -10.70 8.16 -0.44
N SER A 283 -9.48 8.55 -0.79
CA SER A 283 -8.22 7.85 -0.48
C SER A 283 -7.21 8.77 0.20
N ILE A 284 -6.11 8.21 0.71
CA ILE A 284 -5.02 8.96 1.34
C ILE A 284 -3.65 8.47 0.86
N THR A 285 -2.67 9.36 0.89
CA THR A 285 -1.27 9.03 0.56
C THR A 285 -0.42 8.98 1.82
N LEU A 286 0.44 7.97 1.92
CA LEU A 286 1.43 7.76 2.96
C LEU A 286 2.83 7.88 2.36
N ILE A 287 3.63 8.78 2.92
CA ILE A 287 5.04 8.93 2.62
C ILE A 287 5.86 8.56 3.87
N ASP A 288 7.16 8.29 3.72
CA ASP A 288 8.02 7.98 4.88
C ASP A 288 7.44 6.81 5.70
N VAL A 289 7.11 5.71 4.99
CA VAL A 289 6.52 4.50 5.59
C VAL A 289 7.21 3.22 5.07
N PRO A 290 7.42 2.21 5.92
CA PRO A 290 8.03 0.94 5.49
C PRO A 290 7.23 0.22 4.39
N SER A 291 5.90 0.35 4.36
CA SER A 291 5.06 -0.26 3.33
C SER A 291 5.39 0.22 1.91
N ASN A 292 5.92 1.43 1.73
CA ASN A 292 6.37 1.83 0.39
C ASN A 292 7.51 0.96 -0.13
N ARG A 293 8.34 0.43 0.78
CA ARG A 293 9.43 -0.48 0.45
C ARG A 293 8.93 -1.90 0.22
N PHE A 294 8.15 -2.44 1.13
CA PHE A 294 7.78 -3.87 1.14
C PHE A 294 6.50 -4.18 0.35
N CYS A 295 5.61 -3.20 0.20
CA CYS A 295 4.35 -3.33 -0.53
C CYS A 295 4.36 -2.53 -1.84
N PHE A 296 5.51 -2.37 -2.49
CA PHE A 296 5.59 -1.79 -3.83
C PHE A 296 4.95 -0.38 -3.92
N ASN A 297 5.37 0.55 -3.07
CA ASN A 297 4.83 1.93 -3.03
C ASN A 297 3.30 2.03 -2.83
N ASP A 298 2.68 1.05 -2.17
CA ASP A 298 1.23 1.05 -1.87
C ASP A 298 0.79 2.24 -1.02
N GLY A 299 1.69 2.87 -0.26
CA GLY A 299 1.41 4.13 0.46
C GLY A 299 0.98 5.26 -0.48
N TYR A 300 1.33 5.25 -1.76
CA TYR A 300 0.82 6.20 -2.75
C TYR A 300 -0.57 5.80 -3.29
N HIS A 301 -1.49 5.41 -2.39
CA HIS A 301 -2.80 4.85 -2.73
C HIS A 301 -3.69 5.80 -3.55
N THR A 302 -3.61 7.12 -3.30
CA THR A 302 -4.30 8.10 -4.16
C THR A 302 -3.80 8.05 -5.60
N ALA A 303 -2.48 7.99 -5.80
CA ALA A 303 -1.91 7.86 -7.13
C ALA A 303 -2.34 6.53 -7.78
N HIS A 304 -2.36 5.46 -6.99
CA HIS A 304 -2.82 4.13 -7.41
C HIS A 304 -4.28 4.13 -7.88
N HIS A 305 -5.20 4.76 -7.16
CA HIS A 305 -6.59 4.89 -7.58
C HIS A 305 -6.76 5.68 -8.89
N LEU A 306 -6.03 6.80 -9.03
CA LEU A 306 -6.06 7.63 -10.24
C LEU A 306 -5.58 6.90 -11.50
N ASN A 307 -4.67 5.92 -11.36
CA ASN A 307 -4.26 5.05 -12.44
C ASN A 307 -3.73 3.71 -11.90
N PRO A 308 -4.58 2.68 -11.80
CA PRO A 308 -4.21 1.39 -11.21
C PRO A 308 -3.30 0.55 -12.12
N LEU A 309 -3.08 0.98 -13.36
CA LEU A 309 -2.14 0.36 -14.29
C LEU A 309 -0.75 1.00 -14.25
N ARG A 310 -0.57 2.07 -13.47
CA ARG A 310 0.73 2.72 -13.32
C ARG A 310 1.70 1.74 -12.67
N HIS A 311 2.91 1.70 -13.20
CA HIS A 311 3.97 0.90 -12.60
C HIS A 311 4.26 1.44 -11.19
N TRP A 312 4.39 0.56 -10.22
CA TRP A 312 4.48 0.91 -8.80
C TRP A 312 5.64 1.87 -8.47
N ARG A 313 6.75 1.80 -9.22
CA ARG A 313 7.88 2.73 -9.08
C ARG A 313 7.61 4.15 -9.55
N ASP A 314 6.56 4.35 -10.35
CA ASP A 314 6.22 5.66 -10.90
C ASP A 314 5.20 6.41 -10.04
N GLN A 315 4.66 5.79 -8.98
CA GLN A 315 3.73 6.44 -8.06
C GLN A 315 4.34 7.67 -7.38
N PRO A 316 5.59 7.63 -6.86
CA PRO A 316 6.25 8.79 -6.27
C PRO A 316 6.43 9.95 -7.27
N LEU A 317 6.79 9.64 -8.52
CA LEU A 317 6.93 10.62 -9.59
C LEU A 317 5.58 11.26 -9.94
N SER A 318 4.53 10.45 -10.04
CA SER A 318 3.17 10.93 -10.30
C SER A 318 2.66 11.85 -9.19
N PHE A 319 3.01 11.57 -7.94
CA PHE A 319 2.68 12.43 -6.80
C PHE A 319 3.35 13.80 -6.93
N ILE A 320 4.65 13.86 -7.23
CA ILE A 320 5.38 15.13 -7.40
C ILE A 320 4.88 15.93 -8.60
N LYS A 321 4.71 15.29 -9.76
CA LYS A 321 4.17 15.97 -10.96
C LYS A 321 2.73 16.42 -10.79
N GLY A 322 1.93 15.65 -10.04
CA GLY A 322 0.52 15.92 -9.78
C GLY A 322 0.26 16.83 -8.59
N ASN A 323 1.27 17.47 -7.98
CA ASN A 323 1.12 18.23 -6.74
C ASN A 323 -0.04 19.24 -6.77
N ASP A 324 -0.21 19.98 -7.86
CA ASP A 324 -1.31 20.95 -7.99
C ASP A 324 -2.68 20.26 -7.98
N GLN A 325 -2.78 19.07 -8.56
CA GLN A 325 -4.02 18.28 -8.55
C GLN A 325 -4.31 17.75 -7.15
N TYR A 326 -3.29 17.34 -6.38
CA TYR A 326 -3.44 16.96 -4.98
C TYR A 326 -3.91 18.13 -4.12
N VAL A 327 -3.32 19.32 -4.31
CA VAL A 327 -3.70 20.55 -3.60
C VAL A 327 -5.13 20.95 -3.94
N ASN A 328 -5.47 21.03 -5.23
CA ASN A 328 -6.81 21.40 -5.71
C ASN A 328 -7.86 20.35 -5.31
N GLY A 329 -7.48 19.07 -5.34
CA GLY A 329 -8.29 17.94 -4.91
C GLY A 329 -8.50 17.88 -3.39
N ARG A 330 -7.76 18.68 -2.61
CA ARG A 330 -7.74 18.66 -1.13
C ARG A 330 -7.35 17.30 -0.55
N ALA A 331 -6.38 16.66 -1.19
CA ALA A 331 -5.90 15.35 -0.77
C ALA A 331 -5.27 15.36 0.63
N LEU A 332 -5.32 14.22 1.30
CA LEU A 332 -4.67 14.01 2.60
C LEU A 332 -3.39 13.20 2.39
N VAL A 333 -2.29 13.75 2.90
CA VAL A 333 -0.97 13.11 2.91
C VAL A 333 -0.54 12.94 4.36
N PHE A 334 -0.13 11.73 4.73
CA PHE A 334 0.40 11.42 6.05
C PHE A 334 1.84 10.95 5.94
N ARG A 335 2.61 11.13 7.01
CA ARG A 335 3.97 10.63 7.15
C ARG A 335 4.15 9.79 8.40
N ASN A 336 5.07 8.82 8.35
CA ASN A 336 5.45 8.00 9.50
C ASN A 336 4.22 7.38 10.22
N ILE A 337 3.28 6.86 9.43
CA ILE A 337 2.13 6.11 9.92
C ILE A 337 1.61 5.21 8.80
N ASP A 338 1.50 3.91 9.05
CA ASP A 338 1.04 2.92 8.07
C ASP A 338 -0.49 2.75 8.10
N TYR A 339 -1.10 2.15 7.07
CA TYR A 339 -2.56 1.94 7.01
C TYR A 339 -3.08 1.08 8.16
N LEU A 340 -2.34 0.03 8.55
CA LEU A 340 -2.70 -0.80 9.70
C LEU A 340 -2.65 0.01 11.01
N GLU A 341 -1.67 0.91 11.15
CA GLU A 341 -1.59 1.80 12.31
C GLU A 341 -2.70 2.86 12.29
N ILE A 342 -3.02 3.45 11.14
CA ILE A 342 -4.17 4.35 10.99
C ILE A 342 -5.43 3.66 11.50
N THR A 343 -5.72 2.44 11.04
CA THR A 343 -6.88 1.68 11.51
C THR A 343 -6.82 1.46 13.03
N TYR A 344 -5.68 1.05 13.58
CA TYR A 344 -5.50 0.91 15.03
C TYR A 344 -5.77 2.21 15.80
N ARG A 345 -5.20 3.33 15.37
CA ARG A 345 -5.33 4.66 16.00
C ARG A 345 -6.77 5.16 15.94
N LEU A 346 -7.47 4.94 14.83
CA LEU A 346 -8.89 5.26 14.67
C LEU A 346 -9.75 4.48 15.65
N MET A 347 -9.48 3.19 15.82
CA MET A 347 -10.20 2.36 16.78
C MET A 347 -9.95 2.76 18.25
N ARG A 348 -8.79 3.37 18.52
CA ARG A 348 -8.45 4.02 19.80
C ARG A 348 -8.96 5.46 19.91
N LYS A 349 -9.55 6.02 18.84
CA LYS A 349 -9.90 7.44 18.70
C LYS A 349 -8.73 8.38 19.00
N ASP A 350 -7.51 7.93 18.71
CA ASP A 350 -6.26 8.68 18.89
C ASP A 350 -6.06 9.68 17.74
N TYR A 351 -7.00 10.62 17.62
CA TYR A 351 -6.96 11.69 16.61
C TYR A 351 -5.78 12.63 16.82
N ASP A 352 -5.24 12.70 18.04
CA ASP A 352 -4.06 13.48 18.35
C ASP A 352 -2.83 12.97 17.60
N HIS A 353 -2.58 11.64 17.64
CA HIS A 353 -1.52 11.04 16.84
C HIS A 353 -1.77 11.18 15.33
N LEU A 354 -2.99 10.89 14.87
CA LEU A 354 -3.34 11.01 13.44
C LEU A 354 -3.10 12.44 12.90
N ALA A 355 -3.46 13.46 13.68
CA ALA A 355 -3.24 14.87 13.31
C ALA A 355 -1.76 15.23 13.25
N ARG A 356 -0.90 14.68 14.13
CA ARG A 356 0.56 14.89 14.08
C ARG A 356 1.21 14.32 12.82
N CYS A 357 0.65 13.24 12.30
CA CYS A 357 1.17 12.57 11.11
C CYS A 357 0.72 13.24 9.81
N LEU A 358 -0.27 14.13 9.83
CA LEU A 358 -0.74 14.84 8.64
C LEU A 358 0.32 15.83 8.14
N VAL A 359 0.57 15.82 6.83
CA VAL A 359 1.47 16.75 6.15
C VAL A 359 0.63 17.80 5.42
N PRO A 360 0.66 19.08 5.85
CA PRO A 360 -0.08 20.15 5.18
C PRO A 360 0.50 20.46 3.78
N ILE A 361 -0.24 20.11 2.74
CA ILE A 361 0.18 20.32 1.34
C ILE A 361 -0.38 21.61 0.72
N SER A 362 -1.40 22.22 1.33
CA SER A 362 -2.02 23.48 0.87
C SER A 362 -1.95 24.60 1.91
N GLN A 363 -2.14 25.85 1.47
CA GLN A 363 -2.26 26.99 2.39
C GLN A 363 -3.48 26.85 3.32
N GLU A 364 -4.60 26.31 2.81
CA GLU A 364 -5.80 26.02 3.61
C GLU A 364 -5.48 25.04 4.74
N GLN A 365 -4.77 23.94 4.45
CA GLN A 365 -4.38 22.96 5.47
C GLN A 365 -3.35 23.53 6.46
N ARG A 366 -2.41 24.36 6.00
CA ARG A 366 -1.42 25.03 6.87
C ARG A 366 -2.04 26.02 7.84
N ALA A 367 -3.19 26.59 7.50
CA ALA A 367 -3.91 27.54 8.34
C ALA A 367 -4.69 26.87 9.49
N LEU A 368 -4.94 25.55 9.40
CA LEU A 368 -5.66 24.81 10.44
C LEU A 368 -4.80 24.65 11.69
N SER A 369 -5.37 24.96 12.85
CA SER A 369 -4.81 24.55 14.14
C SER A 369 -4.88 23.04 14.32
N HIS A 370 -4.08 22.50 15.25
CA HIS A 370 -4.07 21.07 15.56
C HIS A 370 -5.46 20.52 15.96
N GLU A 371 -6.25 21.29 16.71
CA GLU A 371 -7.62 20.89 17.06
C GLU A 371 -8.57 20.92 15.86
N GLU A 372 -8.40 21.85 14.93
CA GLU A 372 -9.17 21.89 13.68
C GLU A 372 -8.81 20.72 12.76
N VAL A 373 -7.54 20.32 12.71
CA VAL A 373 -7.10 19.10 12.00
C VAL A 373 -7.76 17.87 12.61
N LYS A 374 -7.73 17.72 13.94
CA LYS A 374 -8.40 16.60 14.64
C LYS A 374 -9.91 16.57 14.34
N ALA A 375 -10.56 17.72 14.36
CA ALA A 375 -11.99 17.85 14.05
C ALA A 375 -12.29 17.50 12.58
N MET A 376 -11.45 17.95 11.65
CA MET A 376 -11.54 17.59 10.22
C MET A 376 -11.42 16.08 10.03
N LEU A 377 -10.38 15.45 10.59
CA LEU A 377 -10.16 14.01 10.47
C LEU A 377 -11.34 13.22 11.06
N ARG A 378 -11.87 13.63 12.21
CA ARG A 378 -13.07 13.01 12.82
C ARG A 378 -14.32 13.17 11.98
N ARG A 379 -14.50 14.31 11.30
CA ARG A 379 -15.64 14.51 10.41
C ARG A 379 -15.59 13.55 9.22
N LYS A 380 -14.40 13.35 8.65
CA LYS A 380 -14.16 12.46 7.50
C LYS A 380 -14.31 10.97 7.82
N THR A 381 -14.35 10.56 9.09
CA THR A 381 -14.60 9.15 9.48
C THR A 381 -16.09 8.83 9.66
N ARG A 382 -16.97 9.84 9.58
CA ARG A 382 -18.41 9.66 9.78
C ARG A 382 -19.04 8.84 8.66
N ARG A 383 -19.84 7.85 9.02
CA ARG A 383 -20.67 7.11 8.04
C ARG A 383 -21.59 8.05 7.26
N PHE A 384 -21.84 7.71 5.99
CA PHE A 384 -22.85 8.38 5.17
C PHE A 384 -24.22 7.71 5.38
N SER A 385 -25.30 8.49 5.40
CA SER A 385 -26.67 7.95 5.33
C SER A 385 -27.02 7.52 3.90
N GLU A 386 -28.07 6.72 3.73
CA GLU A 386 -28.51 6.32 2.39
C GLU A 386 -29.02 7.53 1.56
N GLU A 387 -29.56 8.56 2.23
CA GLU A 387 -29.92 9.83 1.59
C GLU A 387 -28.67 10.54 1.04
N GLU A 388 -27.62 10.68 1.85
CA GLU A 388 -26.36 11.30 1.45
C GLU A 388 -25.70 10.51 0.31
N ILE A 389 -25.77 9.18 0.36
CA ILE A 389 -25.23 8.30 -0.69
C ILE A 389 -25.97 8.52 -2.01
N ARG A 390 -27.31 8.53 -2.01
CA ARG A 390 -28.11 8.77 -3.22
C ARG A 390 -27.82 10.14 -3.83
N GLU A 391 -27.70 11.17 -3.00
CA GLU A 391 -27.43 12.54 -3.44
C GLU A 391 -26.02 12.67 -4.05
N LYS A 392 -24.99 12.16 -3.36
CA LYS A 392 -23.58 12.40 -3.71
C LYS A 392 -23.09 11.54 -4.87
N TRP A 393 -23.50 10.27 -4.94
CA TRP A 393 -23.12 9.36 -6.01
C TRP A 393 -24.15 9.27 -7.14
N LYS A 394 -25.23 10.08 -7.07
CA LYS A 394 -26.33 10.09 -8.06
C LYS A 394 -26.92 8.70 -8.31
N VAL A 395 -26.91 7.83 -7.28
CA VAL A 395 -27.42 6.47 -7.37
C VAL A 395 -28.95 6.53 -7.43
N GLY A 396 -29.52 6.31 -8.62
CA GLY A 396 -30.96 6.23 -8.84
C GLY A 396 -31.64 7.56 -9.19
N LYS A 397 -31.25 8.17 -10.31
CA LYS A 397 -32.22 8.89 -11.16
C LYS A 397 -32.77 7.96 -12.23
#